data_AF-A0A180F561-F1
#
_entry.id   AF-A0A180F561-F1
#
_cell.length_a   1.000
_cell.length_b   1.000
_cell.length_c   1.000
_cell.angle_alpha   90.00
_cell.angle_beta   90.00
_cell.angle_gamma   90.00
#
_symmetry.space_group_name_H-M   'P 1'
#
loop_
_entity.id
_entity.type
_entity.pdbx_description
1 polymer ?
#
loop_
_entity_poly.entity_id
_entity_poly.type
_entity_poly.pdbx_seq_one_letter_code
_entity_poly.pdbx_strand_id
1 'polypeptide(L)'
;MNCPKCSSEKKLKSGFAKGRQRYKCKDCGYNYTVELKPATKPDSIKKQALRLYLEGSGFRSIGRLLGVSSVSALNRIRKFGKETRELNLESKKAETVEVDEMHSYTGSKKTVVGYGLPLREREKSSLILSSETEAVKRPESFGTK
;
A
#
# COMPACT_ATOMS: atom_id res chain seq x y z
N MET A 1 -6.33 -24.55 -26.07
CA MET A 1 -7.30 -24.15 -25.03
C MET A 1 -7.91 -25.38 -24.40
N ASN A 2 -7.41 -25.75 -23.23
CA ASN A 2 -7.88 -26.91 -22.49
C ASN A 2 -8.92 -26.45 -21.46
N CYS A 3 -9.69 -27.40 -20.95
CA CYS A 3 -10.67 -27.09 -19.92
C CYS A 3 -9.97 -26.47 -18.69
N PRO A 4 -10.37 -25.28 -18.22
CA PRO A 4 -9.77 -24.64 -17.06
C PRO A 4 -9.97 -25.41 -15.74
N LYS A 5 -10.92 -26.34 -15.71
CA LYS A 5 -11.28 -27.11 -14.51
C LYS A 5 -10.55 -28.46 -14.43
N CYS A 6 -10.37 -29.15 -15.55
CA CYS A 6 -9.82 -30.51 -15.60
C CYS A 6 -8.68 -30.70 -16.60
N SER A 7 -8.21 -29.62 -17.23
CA SER A 7 -7.13 -29.62 -18.24
C SER A 7 -7.36 -30.52 -19.47
N SER A 8 -8.55 -31.09 -19.64
CA SER A 8 -8.91 -31.90 -20.80
C SER A 8 -8.94 -31.10 -22.09
N GLU A 9 -8.46 -31.72 -23.17
CA GLU A 9 -8.51 -31.20 -24.54
C GLU A 9 -9.87 -31.43 -25.21
N LYS A 10 -10.66 -32.39 -24.72
CA LYS A 10 -11.94 -32.78 -25.29
C LYS A 10 -13.00 -31.72 -25.01
N LYS A 11 -13.37 -30.97 -26.04
CA LYS A 11 -14.34 -29.87 -25.97
C LYS A 11 -15.29 -29.82 -27.16
N LEU A 12 -16.45 -29.23 -26.94
CA LEU A 12 -17.51 -28.98 -27.91
C LEU A 12 -17.78 -27.47 -27.97
N LYS A 13 -18.14 -26.95 -29.15
CA LYS A 13 -18.66 -25.58 -29.27
C LYS A 13 -20.04 -25.51 -28.61
N SER A 14 -20.28 -24.53 -27.75
CA SER A 14 -21.51 -24.35 -26.95
C SER A 14 -22.04 -22.92 -27.07
N GLY A 15 -22.26 -22.48 -28.31
CA GLY A 15 -22.76 -21.14 -28.62
C GLY A 15 -21.73 -20.02 -28.37
N PHE A 16 -22.23 -18.80 -28.21
CA PHE A 16 -21.43 -17.60 -28.00
C PHE A 16 -21.84 -16.89 -26.71
N ALA A 17 -20.88 -16.31 -25.99
CA ALA A 17 -21.15 -15.39 -24.89
C ALA A 17 -20.32 -14.11 -25.07
N LYS A 18 -20.98 -12.95 -25.03
CA LYS A 18 -20.38 -11.62 -25.26
C LYS A 18 -19.55 -11.56 -26.56
N GLY A 19 -20.08 -12.14 -27.65
CA GLY A 19 -19.42 -12.21 -28.96
C GLY A 19 -18.23 -13.17 -29.05
N ARG A 20 -17.92 -13.94 -27.99
CA ARG A 20 -16.84 -14.92 -27.98
C ARG A 20 -17.37 -16.34 -27.99
N GLN A 21 -16.68 -17.23 -28.69
CA GLN A 21 -17.02 -18.65 -28.75
C GLN A 21 -16.97 -19.28 -27.36
N ARG A 22 -18.07 -19.90 -26.92
CA ARG A 22 -18.13 -20.68 -25.69
C ARG A 22 -17.88 -22.16 -26.02
N TYR A 23 -17.20 -22.84 -25.12
CA TYR A 23 -16.88 -24.26 -25.20
C TYR A 23 -17.44 -25.00 -23.99
N LYS A 24 -17.86 -26.25 -24.18
CA LYS A 24 -18.24 -27.21 -23.13
C LYS A 24 -17.22 -28.33 -23.11
N CYS A 25 -16.62 -28.61 -21.95
CA CYS A 25 -15.74 -29.75 -21.77
C CYS A 25 -16.55 -31.06 -21.79
N LYS A 26 -16.08 -32.08 -22.51
CA LYS A 26 -16.73 -33.40 -22.54
C LYS A 26 -16.54 -34.18 -21.24
N ASP A 27 -15.37 -34.04 -20.61
CA ASP A 27 -15.01 -34.88 -19.46
C ASP A 27 -15.63 -34.37 -18.15
N CYS A 28 -15.75 -33.06 -17.96
CA CYS A 28 -16.30 -32.48 -16.71
C CYS A 28 -17.56 -31.62 -16.91
N GLY A 29 -18.05 -31.46 -18.15
CA GLY A 29 -19.23 -30.67 -18.45
C GLY A 29 -19.10 -29.15 -18.27
N TYR A 30 -17.93 -28.65 -17.85
CA TYR A 30 -17.71 -27.23 -17.56
C TYR A 30 -17.78 -26.37 -18.83
N ASN A 31 -18.46 -25.24 -18.75
CA ASN A 31 -18.60 -24.29 -19.85
C ASN A 31 -17.65 -23.09 -19.66
N TYR A 32 -16.80 -22.82 -20.66
CA TYR A 32 -15.79 -21.77 -20.61
C TYR A 32 -15.66 -21.04 -21.95
N THR A 33 -15.34 -19.75 -21.91
CA THR A 33 -15.24 -18.88 -23.10
C THR A 33 -13.82 -18.41 -23.40
N VAL A 34 -12.89 -18.56 -22.46
CA VAL A 34 -11.63 -17.83 -22.49
C VAL A 34 -10.44 -18.73 -22.16
N GLU A 35 -9.30 -18.37 -22.75
CA GLU A 35 -7.99 -18.68 -22.22
C GLU A 35 -7.94 -18.07 -20.81
N LEU A 36 -7.55 -18.85 -19.80
CA LEU A 36 -7.19 -18.27 -18.51
C LEU A 36 -6.06 -17.28 -18.77
N LYS A 37 -6.38 -15.98 -18.77
CA LYS A 37 -5.35 -14.99 -18.51
C LYS A 37 -4.85 -15.30 -17.11
N PRO A 38 -3.55 -15.51 -16.88
CA PRO A 38 -3.05 -15.55 -15.53
C PRO A 38 -3.44 -14.22 -14.89
N ALA A 39 -4.41 -14.26 -13.97
CA ALA A 39 -4.89 -13.09 -13.26
C ALA A 39 -3.76 -12.46 -12.42
N THR A 40 -2.72 -13.25 -12.17
CA THR A 40 -1.60 -12.93 -11.34
C THR A 40 -0.43 -12.49 -12.22
N LYS A 41 -0.02 -11.22 -12.08
CA LYS A 41 1.27 -10.75 -12.58
C LYS A 41 2.39 -11.68 -12.07
N PRO A 42 3.45 -11.91 -12.86
CA PRO A 42 4.53 -12.81 -12.49
C PRO A 42 5.15 -12.42 -11.15
N ASP A 43 5.65 -13.42 -10.43
CA ASP A 43 6.22 -13.22 -9.09
C ASP A 43 7.44 -12.29 -9.08
N SER A 44 8.18 -12.23 -10.19
CA SER A 44 9.27 -11.30 -10.41
C SER A 44 8.85 -9.83 -10.23
N ILE A 45 7.72 -9.43 -10.83
CA ILE A 45 7.19 -8.06 -10.72
C ILE A 45 6.79 -7.74 -9.28
N LYS A 46 6.28 -8.74 -8.54
CA LYS A 46 5.89 -8.54 -7.14
C LYS A 46 7.11 -8.30 -6.24
N LYS A 47 8.18 -9.07 -6.44
CA LYS A 47 9.44 -8.90 -5.71
C LYS A 47 10.09 -7.55 -6.02
N GLN A 48 10.09 -7.14 -7.29
CA GLN A 48 10.58 -5.82 -7.69
C GLN A 48 9.76 -4.68 -7.07
N ALA A 49 8.42 -4.79 -7.04
CA ALA A 49 7.57 -3.81 -6.39
C ALA A 49 7.89 -3.65 -4.90
N LEU A 50 8.14 -4.77 -4.20
CA LEU A 50 8.53 -4.76 -2.79
C LEU A 50 9.90 -4.10 -2.59
N ARG A 51 10.89 -4.45 -3.40
CA ARG A 51 12.23 -3.83 -3.33
C ARG A 51 12.13 -2.31 -3.50
N LEU A 52 11.46 -1.83 -4.56
CA LEU A 52 11.31 -0.39 -4.80
C LEU A 52 10.62 0.34 -3.65
N TYR A 53 9.65 -0.30 -3.00
CA TYR A 53 8.98 0.26 -1.82
C TYR A 53 9.93 0.39 -0.62
N LEU A 54 10.76 -0.63 -0.37
CA LEU A 54 11.76 -0.61 0.70
C LEU A 54 12.86 0.45 0.45
N GLU A 55 13.18 0.72 -0.81
CA GLU A 55 14.06 1.82 -1.25
C GLU A 55 13.39 3.21 -1.17
N GLY A 56 12.16 3.31 -0.65
CA GLY A 56 11.44 4.58 -0.48
C GLY A 56 10.70 5.11 -1.70
N SER A 57 10.57 4.31 -2.78
CA SER A 57 9.80 4.74 -3.96
C SER A 57 8.30 4.84 -3.66
N GLY A 58 7.70 5.97 -3.98
CA GLY A 58 6.24 6.15 -3.86
C GLY A 58 5.46 5.25 -4.84
N PHE A 59 4.22 4.89 -4.47
CA PHE A 59 3.37 3.96 -5.26
C PHE A 59 3.14 4.38 -6.71
N ARG A 60 3.10 5.70 -6.98
CA ARG A 60 2.99 6.25 -8.35
C ARG A 60 4.24 5.96 -9.19
N SER A 61 5.42 6.11 -8.60
CA SER A 61 6.69 5.82 -9.27
C SER A 61 6.84 4.32 -9.53
N ILE A 62 6.50 3.49 -8.54
CA ILE A 62 6.48 2.03 -8.70
C ILE A 62 5.53 1.61 -9.84
N GLY A 63 4.33 2.19 -9.89
CA GLY A 63 3.37 1.91 -10.96
C GLY A 63 3.90 2.25 -12.36
N ARG A 64 4.55 3.40 -12.50
CA ARG A 64 5.20 3.83 -13.76
C ARG A 64 6.34 2.89 -14.17
N LEU A 65 7.21 2.49 -13.22
CA LEU A 65 8.35 1.62 -13.49
C LEU A 65 7.95 0.19 -13.88
N LEU A 66 6.89 -0.35 -13.27
CA LEU A 66 6.48 -1.75 -13.46
C LEU A 66 5.29 -1.94 -14.41
N GLY A 67 4.75 -0.85 -14.98
CA GLY A 67 3.57 -0.92 -15.85
C GLY A 67 2.32 -1.46 -15.14
N VAL A 68 2.14 -1.10 -13.87
CA VAL A 68 0.98 -1.47 -13.05
C VAL A 68 0.30 -0.23 -12.49
N SER A 69 -1.00 -0.32 -12.17
CA SER A 69 -1.68 0.80 -11.52
C SER A 69 -1.08 1.07 -10.14
N SER A 70 -1.04 2.34 -9.72
CA SER A 70 -0.59 2.73 -8.37
C SER A 70 -1.42 2.06 -7.27
N VAL A 71 -2.72 1.83 -7.53
CA VAL A 71 -3.64 1.10 -6.64
C VAL A 71 -3.24 -0.37 -6.53
N SER A 72 -2.85 -1.02 -7.64
CA SER A 72 -2.35 -2.39 -7.62
C SER A 72 -1.06 -2.50 -6.82
N ALA A 73 -0.13 -1.55 -6.96
CA ALA A 73 1.10 -1.50 -6.17
C ALA A 73 0.80 -1.35 -4.67
N LEU A 74 -0.06 -0.40 -4.29
CA LEU A 74 -0.51 -0.20 -2.91
C LEU A 74 -1.13 -1.47 -2.30
N ASN A 75 -2.09 -2.08 -3.00
CA ASN A 75 -2.79 -3.27 -2.52
C ASN A 75 -1.82 -4.45 -2.36
N ARG A 76 -0.81 -4.55 -3.23
CA ARG A 76 0.22 -5.59 -3.15
C ARG A 76 1.09 -5.40 -1.90
N ILE A 77 1.59 -4.19 -1.68
CA ILE A 77 2.45 -3.87 -0.54
C ILE A 77 1.68 -4.07 0.78
N ARG A 78 0.40 -3.68 0.83
CA ARG A 78 -0.47 -3.98 1.97
C ARG A 78 -0.65 -5.48 2.22
N LYS A 79 -0.78 -6.29 1.16
CA LYS A 79 -0.88 -7.75 1.29
C LYS A 79 0.40 -8.34 1.89
N PHE A 80 1.56 -7.94 1.37
CA PHE A 80 2.86 -8.35 1.90
C PHE A 80 3.02 -7.97 3.37
N GLY A 81 2.69 -6.73 3.76
CA GLY A 81 2.77 -6.30 5.15
C GLY A 81 1.86 -7.08 6.11
N LYS A 82 0.74 -7.65 5.63
CA LYS A 82 -0.10 -8.55 6.44
C LYS A 82 0.56 -9.92 6.61
N GLU A 83 1.07 -10.49 5.53
CA GLU A 83 1.76 -11.79 5.53
C GLU A 83 3.03 -11.75 6.43
N THR A 84 3.76 -10.63 6.50
CA THR A 84 4.98 -10.51 7.33
C THR A 84 4.68 -10.38 8.83
N ARG A 85 3.54 -9.82 9.25
CA ARG A 85 3.20 -9.66 10.68
C ARG A 85 3.05 -11.00 11.39
N GLU A 86 2.68 -12.05 10.67
CA GLU A 86 2.58 -13.41 11.20
C GLU A 86 3.95 -13.99 11.59
N LEU A 87 5.06 -13.47 11.04
CA LEU A 87 6.42 -13.93 11.32
C LEU A 87 7.05 -13.28 12.57
N ASN A 88 6.53 -12.14 13.02
CA ASN A 88 7.10 -11.38 14.15
C ASN A 88 6.60 -11.83 15.53
N LEU A 89 5.73 -12.83 15.62
CA LEU A 89 5.18 -13.32 16.90
C LEU A 89 6.08 -14.33 17.61
N GLU A 90 7.10 -14.87 16.93
CA GLU A 90 8.12 -15.71 17.56
C GLU A 90 9.25 -14.87 18.19
N SER A 91 8.90 -13.91 19.04
CA SER A 91 9.92 -13.13 19.75
C SER A 91 10.44 -13.90 20.96
N LYS A 92 11.71 -14.31 20.90
CA LYS A 92 12.52 -14.78 22.04
C LYS A 92 12.48 -13.74 23.17
N LYS A 93 12.51 -14.20 24.43
CA LYS A 93 12.62 -13.32 25.61
C LYS A 93 13.83 -12.38 25.45
N ALA A 94 13.57 -11.08 25.38
CA ALA A 94 14.60 -10.06 25.33
C ALA A 94 14.95 -9.61 26.76
N GLU A 95 16.24 -9.55 27.09
CA GLU A 95 16.77 -9.14 28.39
C GLU A 95 16.99 -7.61 28.48
N THR A 96 17.24 -6.96 27.35
CA THR A 96 17.41 -5.50 27.27
C THR A 96 16.82 -4.99 25.96
N VAL A 97 16.09 -3.87 26.01
CA VAL A 97 15.42 -3.25 24.87
C VAL A 97 15.75 -1.76 24.85
N GLU A 98 16.30 -1.28 23.75
CA GLU A 98 16.50 0.14 23.47
C GLU A 98 15.33 0.63 22.59
N VAL A 99 14.82 1.83 22.87
CA VAL A 99 13.68 2.42 22.16
C VAL A 99 14.15 3.69 21.47
N ASP A 100 13.99 3.73 20.14
CA ASP A 100 14.27 4.90 19.31
C ASP A 100 12.96 5.57 18.85
N GLU A 101 12.94 6.91 18.84
CA GLU A 101 11.76 7.71 18.50
C GLU A 101 11.85 8.27 17.07
N MET A 102 11.15 7.62 16.15
CA MET A 102 10.96 8.17 14.81
C MET A 102 9.83 9.20 14.75
N HIS A 103 10.18 10.43 14.35
CA HIS A 103 9.21 11.46 14.02
C HIS A 103 8.80 11.38 12.55
N SER A 104 7.51 11.13 12.27
CA SER A 104 6.97 11.14 10.91
C SER A 104 5.70 11.99 10.80
N TYR A 105 5.61 12.79 9.74
CA TYR A 105 4.44 13.63 9.48
C TYR A 105 3.40 12.84 8.67
N THR A 106 2.31 12.45 9.30
CA THR A 106 1.22 11.67 8.68
C THR A 106 0.02 12.55 8.34
N GLY A 107 0.22 13.51 7.43
CA GLY A 107 -0.85 14.33 6.86
C GLY A 107 -1.42 15.40 7.82
N SER A 108 -2.03 16.42 7.23
CA SER A 108 -2.43 17.66 7.90
C SER A 108 -3.44 17.42 9.02
N LYS A 109 -3.04 17.73 10.26
CA LYS A 109 -3.97 17.90 11.38
C LYS A 109 -5.04 18.92 10.97
N LYS A 110 -6.32 18.52 10.99
CA LYS A 110 -7.45 19.46 10.90
C LYS A 110 -7.69 20.20 12.22
N THR A 111 -6.95 19.87 13.27
CA THR A 111 -7.05 20.47 14.59
C THR A 111 -5.66 20.89 15.08
N VAL A 112 -5.56 22.10 15.63
CA VAL A 112 -4.31 22.72 16.11
C VAL A 112 -3.85 22.13 17.45
N VAL A 113 -3.93 20.81 17.61
CA VAL A 113 -3.52 20.12 18.84
C VAL A 113 -2.29 19.30 18.57
N GLY A 114 -1.16 20.00 18.51
CA GLY A 114 0.12 19.46 18.95
C GLY A 114 0.46 20.12 20.26
N TYR A 115 0.31 19.41 21.37
CA TYR A 115 0.95 19.79 22.61
C TYR A 115 2.38 19.26 22.54
N GLY A 116 3.31 20.16 22.32
CA GLY A 116 4.74 19.92 22.38
C GLY A 116 5.37 21.26 22.66
N LEU A 117 5.78 21.48 23.92
CA LEU A 117 6.63 22.60 24.27
C LEU A 117 7.92 22.44 23.46
N PRO A 118 8.32 23.41 22.63
CA PRO A 118 9.64 23.36 22.02
C PRO A 118 10.67 23.40 23.16
N LEU A 119 11.40 22.30 23.35
CA LEU A 119 12.61 22.30 24.14
C LEU A 119 13.61 23.23 23.46
N ARG A 120 13.64 24.50 23.87
CA ARG A 120 14.84 25.30 23.72
C ARG A 120 15.75 24.93 24.87
N GLU A 121 16.87 24.30 24.53
CA GLU A 121 18.02 24.31 25.42
C GLU A 121 18.38 25.78 25.69
N ARG A 122 18.28 26.20 26.94
CA ARG A 122 18.84 27.45 27.42
C ARG A 122 19.72 27.06 28.59
N GLU A 123 21.03 27.18 28.41
CA GLU A 123 21.91 27.23 29.55
C GLU A 123 21.44 28.34 30.49
N LYS A 124 21.04 27.89 31.69
CA LYS A 124 21.06 28.57 32.99
C LYS A 124 20.36 29.93 33.05
N SER A 125 19.12 29.93 33.55
CA SER A 125 18.81 30.34 34.93
C SER A 125 17.31 30.61 35.11
N SER A 126 16.75 29.96 36.13
CA SER A 126 15.54 30.27 36.93
C SER A 126 14.46 31.20 36.35
N LEU A 127 13.35 30.54 35.96
CA LEU A 127 11.92 30.78 36.25
C LEU A 127 11.37 32.21 36.58
N ILE A 128 10.21 32.46 35.94
CA ILE A 128 8.95 33.10 36.41
C ILE A 128 8.48 34.38 35.65
N LEU A 129 7.40 34.12 34.88
CA LEU A 129 6.18 34.89 34.54
C LEU A 129 6.19 36.33 33.96
N SER A 130 5.49 36.40 32.82
CA SER A 130 4.33 37.26 32.49
C SER A 130 4.48 38.68 31.94
N SER A 131 3.49 39.00 31.08
CA SER A 131 3.17 40.24 30.34
C SER A 131 4.02 40.45 29.07
N GLU A 132 3.50 40.72 27.88
CA GLU A 132 2.15 41.07 27.40
C GLU A 132 2.11 40.82 25.88
N THR A 133 0.90 40.77 25.35
CA THR A 133 0.54 40.46 23.96
C THR A 133 0.93 41.55 22.96
N GLU A 134 1.44 41.17 21.79
CA GLU A 134 1.08 41.84 20.53
C GLU A 134 0.79 40.82 19.42
N ALA A 135 -0.43 40.93 18.88
CA ALA A 135 -0.95 40.11 17.81
C ALA A 135 -0.32 40.53 16.47
N VAL A 136 0.51 39.66 15.88
CA VAL A 136 0.94 39.83 14.49
C VAL A 136 -0.18 39.33 13.57
N LYS A 137 -0.84 40.27 12.89
CA LYS A 137 -1.86 40.01 11.86
C LYS A 137 -1.28 39.18 10.71
N ARG A 138 -2.00 38.14 10.27
CA ARG A 138 -1.73 37.42 9.02
C ARG A 138 -2.35 38.18 7.84
N PRO A 139 -1.67 38.32 6.69
CA PRO A 139 -2.34 38.70 5.46
C PRO A 139 -3.24 37.55 4.96
N GLU A 140 -4.36 37.96 4.37
CA GLU A 140 -5.45 37.10 3.90
C GLU A 140 -5.01 36.15 2.78
N SER A 141 -5.53 34.93 2.85
CA SER A 141 -5.40 33.90 1.84
C SER A 141 -6.07 34.30 0.53
N PHE A 142 -5.34 34.22 -0.58
CA PHE A 142 -5.94 34.12 -1.92
C PHE A 142 -5.70 32.73 -2.48
N GLY A 143 -6.80 32.05 -2.85
CA GLY A 143 -6.74 30.83 -3.65
C GLY A 143 -7.95 29.90 -3.49
N THR A 144 -9.12 30.32 -3.95
CA THR A 144 -10.25 29.44 -4.29
C THR A 144 -10.27 29.19 -5.79
N LYS A 145 -10.12 27.94 -6.21
CA LYS A 145 -11.06 27.14 -7.01
C LYS A 145 -10.38 25.85 -7.47
#